data_AF-A0AAW2P7X3-F1
#
_entry.id   AF-A0AAW2P7X3-F1
#
_cell.length_a   1.000
_cell.length_b   1.000
_cell.length_c   1.000
_cell.angle_alpha   90.00
_cell.angle_beta   90.00
_cell.angle_gamma   90.00
#
_symmetry.space_group_name_H-M   'P 1'
#
loop_
_entity.id
_entity.type
_entity.pdbx_description
1 polymer ?
#
loop_
_entity_poly.entity_id
_entity_poly.type
_entity_poly.pdbx_seq_one_letter_code
_entity_poly.pdbx_strand_id
1 'polypeptide(L)'
;MPAFHSRSNSFPSQSHPVMDVVEDHLCRLKSSESASTSTTSTCANLVSVRDLHEGLNNLIQMPSVQQALLNVQDDKWINELLDGSLRLVDLCGFSRDIVCLTKESVQDLESSIRRNKVKLQLT
;
A
#
# COMPACT_ATOMS: atom_id res chain seq x y z
N MET A 1 -36.62 -48.89 -15.74
CA MET A 1 -35.50 -48.58 -14.84
C MET A 1 -35.30 -47.07 -14.87
N PRO A 2 -35.39 -46.33 -13.75
CA PRO A 2 -35.19 -44.89 -13.79
C PRO A 2 -33.68 -44.58 -13.78
N ALA A 3 -33.26 -43.67 -14.66
CA ALA A 3 -31.90 -43.20 -14.75
C ALA A 3 -31.61 -42.23 -13.60
N PHE A 4 -30.59 -42.52 -12.80
CA PHE A 4 -30.10 -41.62 -11.77
C PHE A 4 -29.33 -40.47 -12.43
N HIS A 5 -29.91 -39.27 -12.41
CA HIS A 5 -29.20 -38.05 -12.80
C HIS A 5 -28.47 -37.50 -11.57
N SER A 6 -27.21 -37.86 -11.39
CA SER A 6 -26.34 -37.21 -10.42
C SER A 6 -26.10 -35.77 -10.88
N ARG A 7 -26.65 -34.79 -10.15
CA ARG A 7 -26.31 -33.37 -10.31
C ARG A 7 -25.14 -33.07 -9.37
N SER A 8 -23.99 -32.74 -9.95
CA SER A 8 -22.84 -32.24 -9.18
C SER A 8 -23.17 -30.85 -8.64
N ASN A 9 -23.15 -30.70 -7.33
CA ASN A 9 -23.21 -29.40 -6.68
C ASN A 9 -21.78 -28.89 -6.55
N SER A 10 -21.33 -28.02 -7.46
CA SER A 10 -20.11 -27.25 -7.23
C SER A 10 -20.37 -26.23 -6.13
N PHE A 11 -19.70 -26.39 -4.98
CA PHE A 11 -19.63 -25.33 -3.99
C PHE A 11 -18.93 -24.11 -4.60
N PRO A 12 -19.32 -22.88 -4.24
CA PRO A 12 -18.58 -21.71 -4.67
C PRO A 12 -17.12 -21.90 -4.26
N SER A 13 -16.20 -21.75 -5.22
CA SER A 13 -14.77 -21.78 -4.97
C SER A 13 -14.45 -20.68 -3.97
N GLN A 14 -14.13 -21.08 -2.74
CA GLN A 14 -13.70 -20.15 -1.71
C GLN A 14 -12.44 -19.43 -2.20
N SER A 15 -12.46 -18.10 -2.16
CA SER A 15 -11.29 -17.28 -2.49
C SER A 15 -10.12 -17.67 -1.60
N HIS A 16 -8.91 -17.64 -2.16
CA HIS A 16 -7.72 -17.99 -1.40
C HIS A 16 -7.51 -16.95 -0.28
N PRO A 17 -7.19 -17.35 0.97
CA PRO A 17 -7.09 -16.41 2.10
C PRO A 17 -6.17 -15.21 1.84
N VAL A 18 -5.10 -15.40 1.06
CA VAL A 18 -4.17 -14.33 0.67
C VAL A 18 -4.82 -13.30 -0.26
N MET A 19 -5.74 -13.73 -1.13
CA MET A 19 -6.48 -12.85 -2.03
C MET A 19 -7.47 -11.98 -1.27
N ASP A 20 -8.14 -12.54 -0.26
CA ASP A 20 -9.05 -11.80 0.62
C ASP A 20 -8.32 -10.68 1.38
N VAL A 21 -7.09 -10.95 1.85
CA VAL A 21 -6.25 -9.96 2.55
C VAL A 21 -5.85 -8.81 1.62
N VAL A 22 -5.44 -9.12 0.39
CA VAL A 22 -5.09 -8.08 -0.61
C VAL A 22 -6.31 -7.21 -0.94
N GLU A 23 -7.48 -7.82 -1.11
CA GLU A 23 -8.73 -7.10 -1.38
C GLU A 23 -9.11 -6.18 -0.20
N ASP A 24 -9.00 -6.66 1.05
CA ASP A 24 -9.23 -5.83 2.23
C ASP A 24 -8.32 -4.59 2.25
N HIS A 25 -7.01 -4.79 2.00
CA HIS A 25 -6.05 -3.68 1.94
C HIS A 25 -6.41 -2.67 0.84
N LEU A 26 -6.86 -3.15 -0.32
CA LEU A 26 -7.30 -2.30 -1.43
C LEU A 26 -8.56 -1.48 -1.06
N CYS A 27 -9.59 -2.14 -0.51
CA CYS A 27 -10.83 -1.49 -0.07
C CYS A 27 -10.56 -0.41 0.98
N ARG A 28 -9.65 -0.70 1.92
CA ARG A 28 -9.27 0.22 2.99
C ARG A 28 -8.53 1.43 2.44
N LEU A 29 -7.58 1.23 1.51
CA LEU A 29 -6.85 2.31 0.84
C LEU A 29 -7.80 3.21 0.02
N LYS A 30 -8.73 2.62 -0.72
CA LYS A 30 -9.73 3.33 -1.53
C LYS A 30 -10.68 4.16 -0.68
N SER A 31 -11.10 3.65 0.48
CA SER A 31 -11.98 4.36 1.40
C SER A 31 -11.32 5.62 1.98
N SER A 32 -10.00 5.61 2.13
CA SER A 32 -9.23 6.75 2.62
C SER A 32 -9.04 7.87 1.58
N GLU A 33 -9.21 7.61 0.29
CA GLU A 33 -9.15 8.63 -0.77
C GLU A 33 -10.34 9.61 -0.68
N SER A 34 -11.51 9.10 -0.30
CA SER A 34 -12.75 9.88 -0.15
C SER A 34 -12.73 10.79 1.08
N ALA A 35 -11.76 10.59 1.98
CA ALA A 35 -11.63 11.26 3.25
C ALA A 35 -10.26 11.92 3.38
N SER A 36 -10.21 13.24 3.15
CA SER A 36 -9.45 14.18 3.98
C SER A 36 -8.15 14.78 3.43
N THR A 37 -8.09 16.09 3.63
CA THR A 37 -6.99 17.05 3.47
C THR A 37 -6.10 17.18 4.73
N SER A 38 -6.10 16.20 5.65
CA SER A 38 -5.41 16.30 6.96
C SER A 38 -4.10 15.49 7.02
N THR A 39 -3.10 15.93 7.79
CA THR A 39 -1.79 15.23 7.90
C THR A 39 -1.88 13.83 8.52
N THR A 40 -2.81 13.60 9.46
CA THR A 40 -3.07 12.27 10.05
C THR A 40 -3.58 11.26 9.01
N SER A 41 -4.31 11.70 7.98
CA SER A 41 -4.76 10.79 6.91
C SER A 41 -3.59 10.36 6.01
N THR A 42 -2.58 11.21 5.80
CA THR A 42 -1.40 10.85 4.98
C THR A 42 -0.58 9.71 5.59
N CYS A 43 -0.26 9.75 6.89
CA CYS A 43 0.48 8.66 7.53
C CYS A 43 -0.29 7.34 7.52
N ALA A 44 -1.61 7.39 7.76
CA ALA A 44 -2.48 6.22 7.70
C ALA A 44 -2.58 5.63 6.27
N ASN A 45 -2.56 6.49 5.26
CA ASN A 45 -2.52 6.07 3.85
C ASN A 45 -1.22 5.36 3.51
N LEU A 46 -0.07 5.88 3.97
CA LEU A 46 1.23 5.21 3.76
C LEU A 46 1.31 3.85 4.44
N VAL A 47 0.73 3.73 5.64
CA VAL A 47 0.59 2.43 6.33
C VAL A 47 -0.26 1.46 5.49
N SER A 48 -1.37 1.94 4.92
CA SER A 48 -2.25 1.11 4.08
C SER A 48 -1.57 0.70 2.76
N VAL A 49 -0.76 1.59 2.15
CA VAL A 49 0.05 1.28 0.96
C VAL A 49 1.09 0.21 1.27
N ARG A 50 1.78 0.30 2.42
CA ARG A 50 2.73 -0.73 2.88
C ARG A 50 2.03 -2.08 3.02
N ASP A 51 0.89 -2.13 3.69
CA ASP A 51 0.15 -3.38 3.92
C ASP A 51 -0.31 -4.01 2.60
N LEU A 52 -0.81 -3.20 1.68
CA LEU A 52 -1.16 -3.66 0.33
C LEU A 52 0.06 -4.24 -0.39
N HIS A 53 1.21 -3.54 -0.34
CA HIS A 53 2.44 -4.00 -0.97
C HIS A 53 2.92 -5.33 -0.37
N GLU A 54 2.86 -5.50 0.96
CA GLU A 54 3.20 -6.76 1.63
C GLU A 54 2.26 -7.90 1.21
N GLY A 55 0.94 -7.63 1.16
CA GLY A 55 -0.05 -8.58 0.69
C GLY A 55 0.20 -9.02 -0.77
N LEU A 56 0.49 -8.08 -1.66
CA LEU A 56 0.83 -8.36 -3.06
C LEU A 56 2.13 -9.18 -3.18
N ASN A 57 3.16 -8.84 -2.41
CA ASN A 57 4.39 -9.63 -2.37
C ASN A 57 4.13 -11.07 -1.91
N ASN A 58 3.32 -11.28 -0.87
CA ASN A 58 2.94 -12.61 -0.41
C ASN A 58 2.15 -13.39 -1.48
N LEU A 59 1.27 -12.71 -2.22
CA LEU A 59 0.52 -13.29 -3.34
C LEU A 59 1.46 -13.73 -4.48
N ILE A 60 2.40 -12.87 -4.89
CA ILE A 60 3.35 -13.15 -5.98
C ILE A 60 4.32 -14.28 -5.61
N GLN A 61 4.63 -14.47 -4.33
CA GLN A 61 5.49 -15.57 -3.88
C GLN A 61 4.80 -16.95 -3.91
N MET A 62 3.49 -17.01 -4.14
CA MET A 62 2.78 -18.28 -4.22
C MET A 62 3.17 -19.06 -5.49
N PRO A 63 3.46 -20.38 -5.40
CA PRO A 63 3.85 -21.19 -6.55
C PRO A 63 2.80 -21.18 -7.68
N SER A 64 1.51 -21.17 -7.34
CA SER A 64 0.42 -21.11 -8.31
C SER A 64 0.40 -19.80 -9.08
N VAL A 65 0.68 -18.68 -8.41
CA VAL A 65 0.76 -17.36 -9.03
C VAL A 65 2.02 -17.26 -9.88
N GLN A 66 3.17 -17.73 -9.40
CA GLN A 66 4.40 -17.76 -10.18
C GLN A 66 4.27 -18.63 -11.43
N GLN A 67 3.65 -19.81 -11.32
CA GLN A 67 3.37 -20.65 -12.49
C GLN A 67 2.43 -19.97 -13.47
N ALA A 68 1.38 -19.29 -12.99
CA ALA A 68 0.50 -18.51 -13.84
C ALA A 68 1.27 -17.38 -14.55
N LEU A 69 2.14 -16.66 -13.83
CA LEU A 69 2.98 -15.59 -14.38
C LEU A 69 3.98 -16.09 -15.42
N LEU A 70 4.59 -17.27 -15.22
CA LEU A 70 5.51 -17.87 -16.17
C LEU A 70 4.81 -18.42 -17.42
N ASN A 71 3.56 -18.87 -17.27
CA ASN A 71 2.74 -19.36 -18.38
C ASN A 71 2.16 -18.22 -19.23
N VAL A 72 2.10 -17.00 -18.68
CA VAL A 72 1.75 -15.79 -19.42
C VAL A 72 2.95 -15.42 -20.28
N GLN A 73 2.86 -15.70 -21.59
CA GLN A 73 3.87 -15.33 -22.60
C GLN A 73 3.92 -13.81 -22.90
N ASP A 74 3.19 -13.00 -22.12
CA ASP A 74 3.06 -11.58 -22.34
C ASP A 74 3.90 -10.80 -21.32
N ASP A 75 5.12 -10.47 -21.73
CA ASP A 75 6.03 -9.60 -20.97
C ASP A 75 5.39 -8.25 -20.61
N LYS A 76 4.34 -7.83 -21.33
CA LYS A 76 3.62 -6.59 -21.04
C LYS A 76 3.02 -6.59 -19.64
N TRP A 77 2.39 -7.68 -19.20
CA TRP A 77 1.77 -7.74 -17.86
C TRP A 77 2.81 -7.69 -16.76
N ILE A 78 3.95 -8.34 -16.95
CA ILE A 78 5.08 -8.29 -16.00
C ILE A 78 5.64 -6.87 -15.93
N ASN A 79 5.82 -6.21 -17.08
CA ASN A 79 6.27 -4.83 -17.13
C ASN A 79 5.28 -3.86 -16.46
N GLU A 80 3.97 -4.02 -16.66
CA GLU A 80 2.94 -3.21 -15.98
C GLU A 80 2.96 -3.41 -14.47
N LEU A 81 3.12 -4.65 -14.00
CA LEU A 81 3.25 -4.96 -12.58
C LEU A 81 4.51 -4.32 -11.96
N LEU A 82 5.64 -4.40 -12.67
CA LEU A 82 6.90 -3.79 -12.25
C LEU A 82 6.82 -2.25 -12.24
N ASP A 83 6.22 -1.65 -13.27
CA ASP A 83 5.99 -0.22 -13.34
C ASP A 83 5.09 0.26 -12.19
N GLY A 84 4.00 -0.45 -11.90
CA GLY A 84 3.16 -0.19 -10.73
C GLY A 84 3.93 -0.28 -9.41
N SER A 85 4.80 -1.28 -9.26
CA SER A 85 5.65 -1.44 -8.07
C SER A 85 6.66 -0.30 -7.93
N LEU A 86 7.26 0.15 -9.03
CA LEU A 86 8.19 1.28 -9.05
C LEU A 86 7.49 2.57 -8.62
N ARG A 87 6.29 2.85 -9.13
CA ARG A 87 5.49 4.01 -8.72
C ARG A 87 5.19 4.02 -7.22
N LEU A 88 4.97 2.86 -6.59
CA LEU A 88 4.80 2.77 -5.14
C LEU A 88 6.07 3.14 -4.38
N VAL A 89 7.24 2.72 -4.87
CA VAL A 89 8.54 3.11 -4.31
C VAL A 89 8.76 4.62 -4.43
N ASP A 90 8.46 5.20 -5.59
CA ASP A 90 8.57 6.65 -5.82
C ASP A 90 7.65 7.44 -4.89
N LEU A 91 6.40 7.01 -4.71
CA LEU A 91 5.45 7.61 -3.77
C LEU A 91 5.98 7.59 -2.32
N CYS A 92 6.56 6.46 -1.89
CA CYS A 92 7.17 6.34 -0.57
C CYS A 92 8.39 7.26 -0.43
N GLY A 93 9.17 7.41 -1.51
CA GLY A 93 10.28 8.35 -1.59
C GLY A 93 9.84 9.79 -1.39
N PHE A 94 8.89 10.25 -2.20
CA PHE A 94 8.30 11.58 -2.10
C PHE A 94 7.73 11.87 -0.71
N SER A 95 7.03 10.90 -0.14
CA SER A 95 6.43 11.03 1.19
C SER A 95 7.49 11.18 2.28
N ARG A 96 8.59 10.41 2.20
CA ARG A 96 9.73 10.55 3.10
C ARG A 96 10.37 11.93 2.99
N ASP A 97 10.53 12.45 1.77
CA ASP A 97 11.15 13.75 1.54
C ASP A 97 10.30 14.88 2.15
N ILE A 98 8.97 14.83 2.02
CA ILE A 98 8.05 15.76 2.69
C ILE A 98 8.19 15.70 4.22
N VAL A 99 8.23 14.50 4.79
CA VAL A 99 8.38 14.32 6.24
C VAL A 99 9.73 14.88 6.71
N CYS A 100 10.81 14.64 5.97
CA CYS A 100 12.12 15.20 6.25
C CYS A 100 12.11 16.74 6.21
N LEU A 101 11.53 17.33 5.16
CA LEU A 101 11.41 18.78 5.02
C LEU A 101 10.61 19.41 6.17
N THR A 102 9.51 18.76 6.55
CA THR A 102 8.67 19.20 7.68
C THR A 102 9.45 19.13 8.99
N LYS A 103 10.23 18.06 9.20
CA LYS A 103 11.08 17.90 10.39
C LYS A 103 12.13 19.01 10.48
N GLU A 104 12.82 19.29 9.38
CA GLU A 104 13.82 20.36 9.31
C GLU A 104 13.20 21.73 9.63
N SER A 105 12.04 22.03 9.04
CA SER A 105 11.30 23.28 9.28
C SER A 105 10.91 23.45 10.75
N VAL A 106 10.47 22.37 11.42
CA VAL A 106 10.15 22.39 12.85
C VAL A 106 11.41 22.64 13.69
N GLN A 107 12.52 21.96 13.37
CA GLN A 107 13.78 22.12 14.09
C GLN A 107 14.35 23.54 13.97
N ASP A 108 14.23 24.17 12.81
CA ASP A 108 14.64 25.56 12.56
C ASP A 108 13.80 26.56 13.35
N LEU A 109 12.48 26.32 13.40
CA LEU A 109 11.56 27.13 14.19
C LEU A 109 11.88 27.04 15.69
N GLU A 110 12.03 25.82 16.22
CA GLU A 110 12.41 25.58 17.62
C GLU A 110 13.75 26.25 17.97
N SER A 111 14.73 26.13 17.07
CA SER A 111 16.04 26.76 17.25
C SER A 111 15.95 28.28 17.27
N SER A 112 15.10 28.86 16.43
CA SER A 112 14.85 30.32 16.39
C SER A 112 14.16 30.83 17.65
N ILE A 113 13.15 30.10 18.14
CA ILE A 113 12.48 30.41 19.41
C ILE A 113 13.46 30.36 20.58
N ARG A 114 14.31 29.32 20.65
CA ARG A 114 15.33 29.18 21.69
C ARG A 114 16.33 30.34 21.68
N ARG A 115 16.83 30.74 20.50
CA ARG A 115 17.73 31.89 20.34
C ARG A 115 17.09 33.20 20.80
N ASN A 116 15.82 33.43 20.46
CA ASN A 116 15.10 34.65 20.85
C ASN A 116 14.82 34.71 22.36
N LYS A 117 14.50 33.58 22.99
CA LYS A 117 14.34 33.51 24.45
C LYS A 117 15.63 33.89 25.20
N VAL A 118 16.78 33.45 24.70
CA VAL A 118 18.09 33.83 25.29
C VAL A 118 18.36 35.32 25.13
N LYS A 119 18.02 35.92 23.98
CA LYS A 119 18.17 37.38 23.77
C LYS A 119 17.29 38.20 24.74
N LEU A 120 16.05 37.77 24.98
CA LEU A 120 15.11 38.44 25.89
C LEU A 120 15.50 38.33 27.38
N GLN A 121 16.37 37.39 27.78
CA GLN A 121 16.86 37.32 29.17
C GLN A 121 18.14 38.13 29.41
N LEU A 122 18.79 38.61 28.35
CA LEU A 122 20.00 39.43 28.41
C LEU A 122 19.71 40.93 28.24
N THR A 123 18.44 41.30 28.03
CA THR A 123 17.95 42.68 27.92
C THR A 123 17.09 43.01 29.13
#